data_AF-U2RLN5-F1
#
_entry.id   AF-U2RLN5-F1
#
_cell.length_a   1.000
_cell.length_b   1.000
_cell.length_c   1.000
_cell.angle_alpha   90.00
_cell.angle_beta   90.00
_cell.angle_gamma   90.00
#
_symmetry.space_group_name_H-M   'P 1'
#
loop_
_entity.id
_entity.type
_entity.pdbx_description
1 polymer ?
#
loop_
_entity_poly.entity_id
_entity_poly.type
_entity_poly.pdbx_seq_one_letter_code
_entity_poly.pdbx_strand_id
1 'polypeptide(L)'
;MTEVKTQVKSLLDQGWEVCTADEVRLEHEAETRRMQPPKGQRTKLSVDRQKTSQSFSDALPPTSRTVTPYPTEQNQNTEQTILALERLQRETEAEKIAVVLDNARFHHAKALTGLHEPGRLLERITPTHPPPYAPDHNPAEHVRNAAKNNIATIQHETPEETFGAFASYIAGRTFDYDFEHLPLRETRNDPVP
;
A
#
# COMPACT_ATOMS: atom_id res chain seq x y z
N MET A 1 2.18 17.76 6.41
CA MET A 1 3.19 16.71 6.67
C MET A 1 4.08 17.00 7.85
N THR A 2 4.52 18.24 8.07
CA THR A 2 5.37 18.61 9.22
C THR A 2 4.76 18.15 10.55
N GLU A 3 3.46 18.36 10.75
CA GLU A 3 2.74 17.95 11.97
C GLU A 3 2.78 16.42 12.19
N VAL A 4 2.47 15.63 11.16
CA VAL A 4 2.51 14.15 11.22
C VAL A 4 3.93 13.65 11.48
N LYS A 5 4.94 14.26 10.83
CA LYS A 5 6.35 13.91 11.09
C LYS A 5 6.74 14.19 12.54
N THR A 6 6.35 15.33 13.08
CA THR A 6 6.58 15.68 14.50
C THR A 6 5.86 14.73 15.44
N GLN A 7 4.62 14.36 15.13
CA GLN A 7 3.83 13.41 15.93
C GLN A 7 4.46 12.02 15.90
N VAL A 8 4.81 11.50 14.71
CA VAL A 8 5.48 10.21 14.53
C VAL A 8 6.81 10.18 15.29
N LYS A 9 7.62 11.23 15.17
CA LYS A 9 8.88 11.36 15.90
C LYS A 9 8.67 11.31 17.41
N SER A 10 7.71 12.08 17.91
CA SER A 10 7.36 12.09 19.34
C SER A 10 6.90 10.72 19.85
N LEU A 11 6.16 9.96 19.03
CA LEU A 11 5.71 8.61 19.38
C LEU A 11 6.87 7.61 19.41
N LEU A 12 7.76 7.67 18.41
CA LEU A 12 9.01 6.88 18.40
C LEU A 12 9.87 7.19 19.63
N ASP A 13 10.06 8.47 19.97
CA ASP A 13 10.81 8.90 21.16
C ASP A 13 10.19 8.39 22.48
N GLN A 14 8.87 8.17 22.49
CA GLN A 14 8.13 7.57 23.60
C GLN A 14 8.17 6.03 23.61
N GLY A 15 8.88 5.40 22.67
CA GLY A 15 9.01 3.95 22.54
C GLY A 15 7.82 3.25 21.90
N TRP A 16 6.98 3.98 21.14
CA TRP A 16 5.91 3.35 20.36
C TRP A 16 6.47 2.76 19.07
N GLU A 17 5.92 1.63 18.63
CA GLU A 17 6.14 1.14 17.28
C GLU A 17 5.24 1.92 16.33
N VAL A 18 5.80 2.57 15.30
CA VAL A 18 5.01 3.38 14.37
C VAL A 18 4.96 2.71 13.00
N CYS A 19 3.86 2.08 12.62
CA CYS A 19 3.70 1.44 11.31
C CYS A 19 2.96 2.33 10.32
N THR A 20 3.15 2.11 9.02
CA THR A 20 2.28 2.69 7.99
C THR A 20 1.46 1.62 7.34
N ALA A 21 0.15 1.81 7.28
CA ALA A 21 -0.76 0.87 6.65
C ALA A 21 -1.64 1.61 5.64
N ASP A 22 -1.97 0.91 4.57
CA ASP A 22 -2.77 1.44 3.48
C ASP A 22 -3.38 0.24 2.72
N GLU A 23 -4.18 0.46 1.69
CA GLU A 23 -4.75 -0.58 0.83
C GLU A 23 -4.52 -0.30 -0.66
N VAL A 24 -4.22 -1.33 -1.44
CA VAL A 24 -4.01 -1.21 -2.89
C VAL A 24 -4.86 -2.19 -3.65
N ARG A 25 -5.55 -1.71 -4.69
CA ARG A 25 -6.26 -2.57 -5.63
C ARG A 25 -5.41 -2.75 -6.88
N LEU A 26 -5.12 -4.00 -7.21
CA LEU A 26 -4.47 -4.39 -8.45
C LEU A 26 -5.49 -4.93 -9.42
N GLU A 27 -5.25 -4.68 -10.69
CA GLU A 27 -6.11 -5.10 -11.78
C GLU A 27 -5.27 -5.94 -12.73
N HIS A 28 -5.79 -7.13 -13.05
CA HIS A 28 -5.31 -7.96 -14.12
C HIS A 28 -6.22 -7.72 -15.32
N GLU A 29 -5.69 -7.01 -16.31
CA GLU A 29 -6.32 -6.78 -17.59
C GLU A 29 -5.25 -6.84 -18.69
N ALA A 30 -5.57 -7.51 -19.80
CA ALA A 30 -4.71 -7.57 -20.96
C ALA A 30 -4.72 -6.23 -21.71
N GLU A 31 -3.72 -5.38 -21.45
CA GLU A 31 -3.52 -4.16 -22.22
C GLU A 31 -2.63 -4.41 -23.44
N THR A 32 -3.10 -4.04 -24.63
CA THR A 32 -2.25 -4.00 -25.82
C THR A 32 -1.35 -2.77 -25.77
N ARG A 33 -0.06 -2.94 -25.44
CA ARG A 33 0.82 -1.79 -25.16
C ARG A 33 1.72 -1.36 -26.32
N ARG A 34 2.44 -2.29 -26.94
CA ARG A 34 3.36 -2.00 -28.06
C ARG A 34 3.24 -3.08 -29.12
N MET A 35 2.62 -2.73 -30.23
CA MET A 35 2.53 -3.58 -31.41
C MET A 35 2.91 -2.74 -32.62
N GLN A 36 3.82 -3.24 -33.46
CA GLN A 36 4.08 -2.66 -34.78
C GLN A 36 3.29 -3.45 -35.81
N PRO A 37 2.10 -2.98 -36.23
CA PRO A 37 1.34 -3.66 -37.26
C PRO A 37 2.10 -3.62 -38.60
N PRO A 38 1.97 -4.64 -39.45
CA PRO A 38 2.60 -4.67 -40.75
C PRO A 38 2.16 -3.49 -41.63
N LYS A 39 3.14 -2.85 -42.27
CA LYS A 39 2.92 -1.65 -43.09
C LYS A 39 2.00 -1.98 -44.28
N GLY A 40 0.94 -1.20 -44.45
CA GLY A 40 0.01 -1.33 -45.58
C GLY A 40 -1.08 -2.40 -45.42
N GLN A 41 -1.14 -3.09 -44.28
CA GLN A 41 -2.17 -4.09 -44.00
C GLN A 41 -3.12 -3.60 -42.90
N ARG A 42 -4.43 -3.83 -43.09
CA ARG A 42 -5.44 -3.51 -42.08
C ARG A 42 -5.40 -4.57 -40.98
N THR A 43 -4.89 -4.21 -39.81
CA THR A 43 -4.95 -5.05 -38.60
C THR A 43 -6.22 -4.76 -37.82
N LYS A 44 -7.02 -5.79 -37.51
CA LYS A 44 -8.15 -5.68 -36.57
C LYS A 44 -7.66 -6.14 -35.21
N LEU A 45 -7.57 -5.21 -34.26
CA LEU A 45 -7.26 -5.53 -32.87
C LEU A 45 -8.55 -6.03 -32.20
N SER A 46 -8.50 -7.24 -31.67
CA SER A 46 -9.53 -7.79 -30.78
C SER A 46 -8.89 -8.03 -29.43
N VAL A 47 -9.47 -7.43 -28.39
CA VAL A 47 -9.06 -7.67 -27.00
C VAL A 47 -10.20 -8.44 -26.34
N ASP A 48 -9.90 -9.60 -25.79
CA ASP A 48 -10.82 -10.27 -24.87
C ASP A 48 -10.68 -9.59 -23.51
N ARG A 49 -11.70 -8.81 -23.12
CA ARG A 49 -11.69 -7.98 -21.92
C ARG A 49 -12.32 -8.74 -20.76
N GLN A 50 -11.49 -9.50 -20.05
CA GLN A 50 -11.83 -9.94 -18.70
C GLN A 50 -10.97 -9.16 -17.71
N LYS A 51 -11.64 -8.42 -16.83
CA LYS A 51 -11.00 -7.64 -15.78
C LYS A 51 -11.17 -8.36 -14.46
N THR A 52 -10.07 -8.82 -13.91
CA THR A 52 -10.00 -9.39 -12.56
C THR A 52 -9.26 -8.41 -11.66
N SER A 53 -9.67 -8.27 -10.41
CA SER A 53 -8.99 -7.37 -9.48
C SER A 53 -8.84 -8.00 -8.11
N GLN A 54 -7.71 -7.74 -7.47
CA GLN A 54 -7.40 -8.19 -6.13
C GLN A 54 -6.92 -7.00 -5.31
N SER A 55 -7.52 -6.83 -4.13
CA SER A 55 -7.05 -5.82 -3.16
C SER A 55 -6.02 -6.45 -2.23
N PHE A 56 -5.11 -5.62 -1.73
CA PHE A 56 -4.09 -5.98 -0.75
C PHE A 56 -4.06 -4.93 0.37
N SER A 57 -3.93 -5.39 1.60
CA SER A 57 -3.68 -4.58 2.79
C SER A 57 -2.31 -4.94 3.33
N ASP A 58 -1.47 -3.93 3.54
CA ASP A 58 -0.09 -4.14 3.97
C ASP A 58 0.28 -3.10 5.01
N ALA A 59 1.14 -3.49 5.94
CA ALA A 59 1.72 -2.60 6.93
C ALA A 59 3.25 -2.65 6.82
N LEU A 60 3.88 -1.49 6.88
CA LEU A 60 5.33 -1.33 6.91
C LEU A 60 5.75 -0.76 8.29
N PRO A 61 6.39 -1.57 9.14
CA PRO A 61 7.10 -1.09 10.31
C PRO A 61 8.47 -0.49 9.88
N PRO A 62 8.85 0.71 10.36
CA PRO A 62 10.17 1.31 10.17
C PRO A 62 11.29 0.43 10.72
N THR A 63 11.01 -0.30 11.81
CA THR A 63 11.98 -1.14 12.50
C THR A 63 12.32 -2.40 11.70
N SER A 64 11.31 -3.13 11.20
CA SER A 64 11.53 -4.36 10.44
C SER A 64 11.91 -4.10 8.98
N ARG A 65 11.45 -2.98 8.40
CA ARG A 65 11.61 -2.62 6.98
C ARG A 65 11.07 -3.65 5.99
N THR A 66 10.38 -4.67 6.48
CA THR A 66 9.73 -5.72 5.71
C THR A 66 8.25 -5.46 5.65
N VAL A 67 7.62 -5.85 4.55
CA VAL A 67 6.17 -5.73 4.35
C VAL A 67 5.65 -7.09 3.94
N THR A 68 4.61 -7.54 4.62
CA THR A 68 3.86 -8.72 4.21
C THR A 68 2.52 -8.25 3.64
N PRO A 69 2.33 -8.36 2.31
CA PRO A 69 1.08 -7.97 1.71
C PRO A 69 0.02 -9.05 1.88
N TYR A 70 -1.16 -8.67 2.37
CA TYR A 70 -2.25 -9.60 2.63
C TYR A 70 -3.38 -9.41 1.61
N PRO A 71 -3.76 -10.46 0.85
CA PRO A 71 -4.85 -10.36 -0.10
C PRO A 71 -6.18 -10.18 0.63
N THR A 72 -7.01 -9.29 0.11
CA THR A 72 -8.34 -8.95 0.60
C THR A 72 -9.40 -9.46 -0.36
N GLU A 73 -10.28 -10.34 0.09
CA GLU A 73 -11.29 -10.98 -0.77
C GLU A 73 -12.38 -10.03 -1.30
N GLN A 74 -12.52 -8.83 -0.70
CA GLN A 74 -13.59 -7.87 -1.00
C GLN A 74 -13.05 -6.47 -1.35
N ASN A 75 -13.96 -5.51 -1.54
CA ASN A 75 -13.61 -4.11 -1.70
C ASN A 75 -12.99 -3.54 -0.41
N GLN A 76 -12.11 -2.54 -0.58
CA GLN A 76 -11.53 -1.76 0.52
C GLN A 76 -12.66 -1.08 1.30
N ASN A 77 -12.83 -1.46 2.56
CA ASN A 77 -13.87 -0.97 3.44
C ASN A 77 -13.41 -1.06 4.91
N THR A 78 -14.24 -0.53 5.81
CA THR A 78 -13.94 -0.49 7.24
C THR A 78 -13.71 -1.88 7.86
N GLU A 79 -14.45 -2.91 7.45
CA GLU A 79 -14.26 -4.27 7.98
C GLU A 79 -12.90 -4.84 7.60
N GLN A 80 -12.48 -4.63 6.35
CA GLN A 80 -11.16 -5.07 5.88
C GLN A 80 -10.03 -4.31 6.56
N THR A 81 -10.19 -3.00 6.81
CA THR A 81 -9.23 -2.24 7.62
C THR A 81 -9.16 -2.80 9.05
N ILE A 82 -10.30 -3.16 9.67
CA ILE A 82 -10.30 -3.77 11.02
C ILE A 82 -9.53 -5.09 11.02
N LEU A 83 -9.77 -5.97 10.03
CA LEU A 83 -9.06 -7.26 9.92
C LEU A 83 -7.55 -7.07 9.72
N ALA A 84 -7.15 -6.09 8.90
CA ALA A 84 -5.75 -5.77 8.68
C ALA A 84 -5.07 -5.25 9.96
N LEU A 85 -5.73 -4.36 10.70
CA LEU A 85 -5.23 -3.83 11.97
C LEU A 85 -5.19 -4.90 13.07
N GLU A 86 -6.20 -5.76 13.14
CA GLU A 86 -6.22 -6.88 14.08
C GLU A 86 -5.07 -7.86 13.81
N ARG A 87 -4.77 -8.12 12.54
CA ARG A 87 -3.60 -8.93 12.16
C ARG A 87 -2.29 -8.23 12.55
N LEU A 88 -2.15 -6.95 12.23
CA LEU A 88 -0.97 -6.15 12.55
C LEU A 88 -0.65 -6.18 14.05
N GLN A 89 -1.62 -6.00 14.93
CA GLN A 89 -1.38 -6.05 16.38
C GLN A 89 -1.01 -7.44 16.92
N ARG A 90 -1.39 -8.52 16.21
CA ARG A 90 -1.01 -9.90 16.58
C ARG A 90 0.41 -10.21 16.14
N GLU A 91 0.82 -9.67 15.00
CA GLU A 91 2.16 -9.85 14.42
C GLU A 91 3.19 -8.89 15.06
N THR A 92 2.72 -7.83 15.71
CA THR A 92 3.57 -6.85 16.38
C THR A 92 3.65 -7.14 17.88
N GLU A 93 4.87 -7.34 18.39
CA GLU A 93 5.13 -7.60 19.81
C GLU A 93 4.99 -6.34 20.69
N ALA A 94 5.02 -5.14 20.09
CA ALA A 94 4.97 -3.87 20.81
C ALA A 94 3.62 -3.63 21.50
N GLU A 95 3.63 -3.24 22.78
CA GLU A 95 2.41 -2.98 23.53
C GLU A 95 1.60 -1.79 22.97
N LYS A 96 2.29 -0.81 22.38
CA LYS A 96 1.69 0.41 21.82
C LYS A 96 2.13 0.61 20.39
N ILE A 97 1.15 0.70 19.49
CA ILE A 97 1.36 0.77 18.05
C ILE A 97 0.67 2.04 17.55
N ALA A 98 1.42 2.91 16.89
CA ALA A 98 0.83 3.98 16.11
C ALA A 98 0.74 3.53 14.65
N VAL A 99 -0.43 3.69 14.02
CA VAL A 99 -0.60 3.32 12.62
C VAL A 99 -0.93 4.55 11.81
N VAL A 100 -0.06 4.91 10.87
CA VAL A 100 -0.33 5.96 9.89
C VAL A 100 -1.22 5.36 8.80
N LEU A 101 -2.50 5.75 8.82
CA LEU A 101 -3.51 5.38 7.83
C LEU A 101 -3.78 6.58 6.95
N ASP A 102 -4.00 6.38 5.65
CA ASP A 102 -4.40 7.46 4.76
C ASP A 102 -5.72 8.12 5.21
N ASN A 103 -6.11 9.20 4.54
CA ASN A 103 -7.30 9.96 4.93
C ASN A 103 -8.61 9.43 4.30
N ALA A 104 -8.67 8.16 3.90
CA ALA A 104 -9.86 7.56 3.31
C ALA A 104 -11.06 7.62 4.28
N ARG A 105 -12.27 7.80 3.72
CA ARG A 105 -13.50 7.97 4.53
C ARG A 105 -13.78 6.79 5.46
N PHE A 106 -13.42 5.57 5.05
CA PHE A 106 -13.67 4.36 5.81
C PHE A 106 -12.71 4.18 7.00
N HIS A 107 -11.58 4.90 7.04
CA HIS A 107 -10.70 4.99 8.21
C HIS A 107 -11.30 5.82 9.35
N HIS A 108 -12.24 6.71 9.03
CA HIS A 108 -12.96 7.56 10.00
C HIS A 108 -14.33 7.00 10.39
N ALA A 109 -14.64 5.77 9.97
CA ALA A 109 -15.92 5.17 10.30
C ALA A 109 -16.02 4.94 11.81
N LYS A 110 -17.14 5.35 12.42
CA LYS A 110 -17.38 5.19 13.87
C LYS A 110 -17.17 3.75 14.36
N ALA A 111 -17.51 2.77 13.53
CA ALA A 111 -17.33 1.35 13.83
C ALA A 111 -15.85 0.97 14.02
N LEU A 112 -14.93 1.63 13.32
CA LEU A 112 -13.49 1.47 13.52
C LEU A 112 -12.98 2.37 14.64
N THR A 113 -13.36 3.65 14.65
CA THR A 113 -12.88 4.61 15.66
C THR A 113 -13.20 4.15 17.09
N GLY A 114 -14.38 3.55 17.31
CA GLY A 114 -14.76 3.01 18.62
C GLY A 114 -13.98 1.77 19.06
N LEU A 115 -13.24 1.10 18.16
CA LEU A 115 -12.41 -0.05 18.52
C LEU A 115 -11.06 0.32 19.13
N HIS A 116 -10.65 1.60 19.02
CA HIS A 116 -9.43 2.12 19.63
C HIS A 116 -9.63 2.58 21.08
N GLU A 117 -10.86 2.55 21.59
CA GLU A 117 -11.15 2.91 22.99
C GLU A 117 -10.55 1.87 23.97
N PRO A 118 -10.22 2.28 25.21
CA PRO A 118 -9.75 1.34 26.24
C PRO A 118 -10.71 0.16 26.46
N GLY A 119 -10.18 -1.05 26.56
CA GLY A 119 -10.92 -2.30 26.71
C GLY A 119 -11.55 -2.84 25.42
N ARG A 120 -11.18 -2.30 24.26
CA ARG A 120 -11.67 -2.73 22.95
C ARG A 120 -10.60 -3.46 22.14
N LEU A 121 -11.03 -4.05 21.03
CA LEU A 121 -10.22 -4.95 20.20
C LEU A 121 -8.90 -4.34 19.73
N LEU A 122 -8.89 -3.05 19.38
CA LEU A 122 -7.76 -2.33 18.80
C LEU A 122 -7.20 -1.26 19.76
N GLU A 123 -7.37 -1.43 21.07
CA GLU A 123 -6.91 -0.46 22.09
C GLU A 123 -5.39 -0.20 22.06
N ARG A 124 -4.61 -1.17 21.57
CA ARG A 124 -3.16 -1.08 21.39
C ARG A 124 -2.76 -0.22 20.19
N ILE A 125 -3.70 0.03 19.28
CA ILE A 125 -3.47 0.77 18.04
C ILE A 125 -4.02 2.19 18.20
N THR A 126 -3.15 3.17 17.96
CA THR A 126 -3.53 4.58 17.81
C THR A 126 -3.39 5.00 16.34
N PRO A 127 -4.51 5.28 15.63
CA PRO A 127 -4.43 5.76 14.26
C PRO A 127 -3.90 7.19 14.21
N THR A 128 -3.06 7.47 13.21
CA THR A 128 -2.59 8.82 12.86
C THR A 128 -2.92 9.07 11.39
N HIS A 129 -3.55 10.20 11.08
CA HIS A 129 -3.96 10.50 9.71
C HIS A 129 -3.12 11.64 9.12
N PRO A 130 -2.54 11.46 7.92
CA PRO A 130 -1.87 12.55 7.23
C PRO A 130 -2.90 13.57 6.72
N PRO A 131 -2.46 14.81 6.43
CA PRO A 131 -3.34 15.80 5.80
C PRO A 131 -3.89 15.27 4.47
N PRO A 132 -5.08 15.73 4.05
CA PRO A 132 -5.65 15.36 2.76
C PRO A 132 -4.66 15.58 1.61
N TYR A 133 -4.64 14.65 0.64
CA TYR A 133 -3.83 14.74 -0.57
C TYR A 133 -2.31 14.81 -0.32
N ALA A 134 -1.80 14.01 0.62
CA ALA A 134 -0.36 13.82 0.85
C ALA A 134 0.16 12.40 0.52
N PRO A 135 -0.21 11.80 -0.63
CA PRO A 135 0.17 10.44 -1.01
C PRO A 135 1.69 10.24 -1.09
N ASP A 136 2.41 11.23 -1.64
CA ASP A 136 3.88 11.19 -1.80
C ASP A 136 4.64 11.08 -0.47
N HIS A 137 3.94 11.25 0.64
CA HIS A 137 4.48 11.17 1.98
C HIS A 137 4.03 9.93 2.75
N ASN A 138 3.29 9.02 2.10
CA ASN A 138 2.96 7.70 2.62
C ASN A 138 3.99 6.65 2.12
N PRO A 139 4.87 6.14 2.99
CA PRO A 139 5.77 5.01 2.69
C PRO A 139 5.13 3.82 2.00
N ALA A 140 3.94 3.43 2.45
CA ALA A 140 3.27 2.26 1.93
C ALA A 140 3.01 2.43 0.42
N GLU A 141 2.69 3.64 -0.02
CA GLU A 141 2.51 3.95 -1.43
C GLU A 141 3.80 3.80 -2.25
N HIS A 142 4.96 4.17 -1.70
CA HIS A 142 6.26 3.99 -2.38
C HIS A 142 6.60 2.51 -2.58
N VAL A 143 6.41 1.67 -1.55
CA VAL A 143 6.58 0.22 -1.62
C VAL A 143 5.72 -0.37 -2.74
N ARG A 144 4.46 0.04 -2.81
CA ARG A 144 3.48 -0.43 -3.79
C ARG A 144 3.78 0.04 -5.19
N ASN A 145 4.18 1.30 -5.34
CA ASN A 145 4.56 1.85 -6.65
C ASN A 145 5.81 1.14 -7.18
N ALA A 146 6.78 0.80 -6.34
CA ALA A 146 7.93 -0.01 -6.73
C ALA A 146 7.50 -1.39 -7.25
N ALA A 147 6.60 -2.07 -6.52
CA ALA A 147 6.07 -3.37 -6.92
C ALA A 147 5.24 -3.30 -8.21
N LYS A 148 4.35 -2.31 -8.35
CA LYS A 148 3.57 -2.03 -9.57
C LYS A 148 4.48 -1.79 -10.77
N ASN A 149 5.49 -0.94 -10.62
CA ASN A 149 6.42 -0.62 -11.70
C ASN A 149 7.23 -1.85 -12.15
N ASN A 150 7.59 -2.72 -11.22
CA ASN A 150 8.30 -3.96 -11.54
C ASN A 150 7.46 -4.92 -12.39
N ILE A 151 6.18 -5.08 -12.06
CA ILE A 151 5.28 -5.96 -12.83
C ILE A 151 4.71 -5.28 -14.06
N ALA A 152 4.75 -3.94 -14.14
CA ALA A 152 4.05 -3.19 -15.17
C ALA A 152 4.39 -3.69 -16.57
N THR A 153 5.66 -3.99 -16.87
CA THR A 153 6.08 -4.38 -18.24
C THR A 153 5.98 -5.88 -18.53
N ILE A 154 5.55 -6.69 -17.56
CA ILE A 154 5.45 -8.14 -17.69
C ILE A 154 3.97 -8.50 -17.83
N GLN A 155 3.62 -9.18 -18.93
CA GLN A 155 2.29 -9.74 -19.10
C GLN A 155 2.27 -11.15 -18.53
N HIS A 156 1.34 -11.41 -17.63
CA HIS A 156 1.08 -12.72 -17.06
C HIS A 156 -0.15 -13.35 -17.72
N GLU A 157 -0.20 -14.68 -17.76
CA GLU A 157 -1.32 -15.40 -18.39
C GLU A 157 -2.52 -15.46 -17.45
N THR A 158 -2.29 -15.41 -16.14
CA THR A 158 -3.33 -15.51 -15.12
C THR A 158 -3.31 -14.34 -14.12
N PRO A 159 -4.46 -14.03 -13.49
CA PRO A 159 -4.51 -13.10 -12.36
C PRO A 159 -3.62 -13.53 -11.20
N GLU A 160 -3.57 -14.83 -10.89
CA GLU A 160 -2.79 -15.41 -9.79
C GLU A 160 -1.29 -15.14 -9.97
N GLU A 161 -0.78 -15.26 -11.19
CA GLU A 161 0.61 -14.91 -11.52
C GLU A 161 0.88 -13.42 -11.33
N THR A 162 -0.05 -12.56 -11.74
CA THR A 162 0.11 -11.09 -11.62
C THR A 162 0.15 -10.66 -10.15
N PHE A 163 -0.82 -11.12 -9.38
CA PHE A 163 -0.96 -10.77 -7.97
C PHE A 163 0.13 -11.45 -7.13
N GLY A 164 0.51 -12.69 -7.47
CA GLY A 164 1.61 -13.40 -6.87
C GLY A 164 2.97 -12.73 -7.13
N ALA A 165 3.21 -12.23 -8.34
CA ALA A 165 4.43 -11.48 -8.68
C ALA A 165 4.52 -10.17 -7.88
N PHE A 166 3.39 -9.45 -7.72
CA PHE A 166 3.33 -8.27 -6.86
C PHE A 166 3.66 -8.60 -5.41
N ALA A 167 2.97 -9.58 -4.83
CA ALA A 167 3.16 -9.97 -3.43
C ALA A 167 4.59 -10.46 -3.16
N SER A 168 5.14 -11.27 -4.08
CA SER A 168 6.51 -11.78 -3.99
C SER A 168 7.56 -10.67 -4.09
N TYR A 169 7.31 -9.64 -4.92
CA TYR A 169 8.22 -8.49 -5.04
C TYR A 169 8.37 -7.77 -3.70
N ILE A 170 7.26 -7.58 -2.99
CA ILE A 170 7.21 -6.87 -1.71
C ILE A 170 7.81 -7.75 -0.61
N ALA A 171 7.32 -8.98 -0.44
CA ALA A 171 7.76 -9.88 0.62
C ALA A 171 9.24 -10.28 0.51
N GLY A 172 9.80 -10.29 -0.70
CA GLY A 172 11.21 -10.63 -0.95
C GLY A 172 12.20 -9.46 -0.73
N ARG A 173 11.75 -8.30 -0.23
CA ARG A 173 12.60 -7.11 -0.10
C ARG A 173 12.45 -6.42 1.25
N THR A 174 13.52 -5.72 1.61
CA THR A 174 13.49 -4.68 2.63
C THR A 174 13.41 -3.32 1.96
N PHE A 175 12.62 -2.43 2.53
CA PHE A 175 12.44 -1.07 2.05
C PHE A 175 13.07 -0.12 3.06
N ASP A 176 14.17 0.53 2.65
CA ASP A 176 14.84 1.52 3.48
C ASP A 176 14.00 2.80 3.50
N TYR A 177 13.17 2.91 4.52
CA TYR A 177 12.23 3.99 4.67
C TYR A 177 12.42 4.67 6.03
N ASP A 178 12.36 6.00 6.00
CA ASP A 178 12.35 6.86 7.16
C ASP A 178 11.35 8.01 6.92
N PHE A 179 10.52 8.31 7.92
CA PHE A 179 9.61 9.44 7.90
C PHE A 179 10.35 10.79 7.85
N GLU A 180 11.57 10.87 8.37
CA GLU A 180 12.41 12.06 8.27
C GLU A 180 12.94 12.22 6.84
N HIS A 181 13.45 11.15 6.23
CA HIS A 181 14.16 11.13 4.95
C HIS A 181 13.40 10.45 3.80
N LEU A 182 12.14 10.86 3.58
CA LEU A 182 11.36 10.41 2.43
C LEU A 182 12.17 10.57 1.13
N PRO A 183 12.33 9.52 0.30
CA PRO A 183 12.92 9.69 -1.01
C PRO A 183 12.08 10.69 -1.80
N LEU A 184 12.70 11.79 -2.22
CA LEU A 184 12.10 12.68 -3.21
C LEU A 184 11.79 11.82 -4.43
N ARG A 185 10.59 11.96 -5.01
CA ARG A 185 10.36 11.46 -6.38
C ARG A 185 11.44 12.09 -7.24
N GLU A 186 12.42 11.31 -7.69
CA GLU A 186 13.10 11.65 -8.93
C GLU A 186 12.03 11.54 -10.00
N THR A 187 11.33 12.64 -10.30
CA THR A 187 10.63 12.79 -11.57
C THR A 187 11.70 12.89 -12.65
N ARG A 188 12.41 11.80 -12.92
CA ARG A 188 13.26 11.65 -14.11
C ARG A 188 12.35 11.40 -15.30
N ASN A 189 11.61 12.44 -15.66
CA ASN A 189 11.02 12.64 -16.97
C ASN A 189 11.47 14.02 -17.46
N ASP A 190 12.75 14.34 -17.31
CA ASP A 190 13.36 15.36 -18.15
C ASP A 190 13.68 14.68 -19.48
N PRO A 191 13.07 15.10 -20.60
CA PRO A 191 13.50 14.62 -21.91
C PRO A 191 14.96 15.05 -22.09
N VAL A 192 15.83 14.06 -22.28
CA VAL A 192 17.23 14.30 -22.66
C VAL A 192 17.22 15.09 -23.99
N PRO A 193 18.02 16.17 -24.12
CA PRO A 193 18.12 16.94 -25.36
C PRO A 193 18.60 16.12 -26.56
#